data_AF-A0A1A8HLI8-F1
#
_entry.id   AF-A0A1A8HLI8-F1
#
_cell.length_a   1.000
_cell.length_b   1.000
_cell.length_c   1.000
_cell.angle_alpha   90.00
_cell.angle_beta   90.00
_cell.angle_gamma   90.00
#
_symmetry.space_group_name_H-M   'P 1'
#
loop_
_entity.id
_entity.type
_entity.pdbx_description
1 polymer ?
#
loop_
_entity_poly.entity_id
_entity_poly.type
_entity_poly.pdbx_seq_one_letter_code
_entity_poly.pdbx_strand_id
1 'polypeptide(L)' 'YTLIVEAWDFNNETSGADGRLIEKASHSGMINPSPHWQKLTHNGPVAQFEYQIRVSCDEHYYGFGCNKFCRPR' A
#
# COMPACT_ATOMS: atom_id res chain seq x y z
N TYR A 1 8.29 -4.32 6.14
CA TYR A 1 7.94 -3.06 5.47
C TYR A 1 7.12 -2.23 6.44
N THR A 2 7.11 -0.91 6.23
CA THR A 2 6.18 0.00 6.91
C THR A 2 5.36 0.68 5.83
N LEU A 3 4.05 0.50 5.89
CA LEU A 3 3.08 1.11 4.99
C LEU A 3 2.36 2.23 5.72
N ILE A 4 2.30 3.40 5.07
CA ILE A 4 1.54 4.54 5.54
C ILE A 4 0.47 4.83 4.49
N VAL A 5 -0.79 4.93 4.92
CA VAL A 5 -1.94 5.28 4.07
C VAL A 5 -2.59 6.51 4.66
N GLU A 6 -2.78 7.54 3.84
CA GLU A 6 -3.36 8.81 4.26
C GLU A 6 -4.58 9.13 3.39
N ALA A 7 -5.67 9.52 4.04
CA ALA A 7 -6.85 10.06 3.38
C ALA A 7 -6.75 11.59 3.39
N TRP A 8 -6.82 12.22 2.22
CA TRP A 8 -6.70 13.67 2.06
C TRP A 8 -7.97 14.25 1.45
N ASP A 9 -8.40 15.39 1.98
CA ASP A 9 -9.43 16.26 1.41
C ASP A 9 -8.83 17.07 0.27
N PHE A 10 -9.38 16.90 -0.93
CA PHE A 10 -8.94 17.63 -2.13
C PHE A 10 -9.84 18.84 -2.35
N ASN A 11 -9.26 20.05 -2.22
CA ASN A 11 -9.93 21.31 -2.52
C ASN A 11 -9.37 21.88 -3.83
N ASN A 12 -10.24 22.17 -4.79
CA ASN A 12 -9.87 22.67 -6.12
C ASN A 12 -9.50 24.19 -6.12
N GLU A 13 -9.09 24.71 -4.96
CA GLU A 13 -8.68 26.10 -4.77
C GLU A 13 -7.20 26.20 -5.17
N THR A 14 -6.91 26.88 -6.28
CA THR A 14 -5.55 27.10 -6.83
C THR A 14 -4.68 28.03 -5.96
N SER A 15 -5.19 28.46 -4.81
CA SER A 15 -4.62 29.44 -3.89
C SER A 15 -3.84 28.79 -2.74
N GLY A 16 -2.88 27.91 -3.06
CA GLY A 16 -1.79 27.53 -2.14
C GLY A 16 -2.16 26.83 -0.82
N ALA A 17 -3.41 26.39 -0.66
CA ALA A 17 -3.78 25.52 0.45
C ALA A 17 -3.54 24.07 0.01
N ASP A 18 -2.41 23.50 0.44
CA ASP A 18 -2.20 22.05 0.39
C ASP A 18 -3.44 21.35 0.99
N GLY A 19 -3.88 20.25 0.36
CA GLY A 19 -5.07 19.50 0.80
C GLY A 19 -5.06 19.22 2.32
N ARG A 20 -6.20 18.94 2.94
CA ARG A 20 -6.25 18.70 4.39
C ARG A 20 -6.20 17.21 4.70
N LEU A 21 -5.29 16.78 5.56
CA LEU A 21 -5.25 15.39 6.03
C LEU A 21 -6.51 15.08 6.85
N ILE A 22 -7.24 14.05 6.46
CA ILE A 22 -8.44 13.56 7.16
C ILE A 22 -8.02 12.50 8.19
N GLU A 23 -7.25 11.49 7.76
CA GLU A 23 -6.89 10.34 8.59
C GLU A 23 -5.58 9.69 8.10
N LYS A 24 -4.84 9.06 9.02
CA LYS A 24 -3.58 8.39 8.73
C LYS A 24 -3.49 7.01 9.40
N ALA A 25 -3.27 5.98 8.58
CA ALA A 25 -2.94 4.64 9.03
C ALA A 25 -1.46 4.34 8.87
N SER A 26 -0.86 3.67 9.87
CA SER A 26 0.48 3.10 9.78
C SER A 26 0.44 1.61 10.11
N HIS A 27 0.98 0.78 9.21
CA HIS A 27 1.06 -0.66 9.40
C HIS A 27 2.49 -1.15 9.15
N SER A 28 3.09 -1.82 10.14
CA SER A 28 4.42 -2.42 10.00
C SER A 28 4.31 -3.93 10.12
N GLY A 29 4.89 -4.65 9.16
CA GLY A 29 4.84 -6.10 9.13
C GLY A 29 5.74 -6.74 8.09
N MET A 30 5.59 -8.05 7.93
CA MET A 30 6.25 -8.84 6.90
C MET A 30 5.21 -9.28 5.86
N ILE A 31 5.62 -9.30 4.59
CA ILE A 31 4.80 -9.79 3.48
C ILE A 31 5.73 -10.55 2.53
N ASN A 32 5.29 -11.74 2.10
CA ASN A 32 5.96 -12.50 1.06
C ASN A 32 5.23 -12.27 -0.27
N PRO A 33 5.94 -12.38 -1.41
CA PRO A 33 5.30 -12.35 -2.72
C PRO A 33 4.23 -13.43 -2.84
N SER A 34 3.03 -13.05 -3.27
CA SER A 34 1.88 -13.93 -3.42
C SER A 34 0.84 -13.30 -4.36
N PRO A 35 0.11 -14.10 -5.16
CA PRO A 35 -1.00 -13.58 -5.94
C PRO A 35 -2.19 -13.15 -5.07
N HIS A 36 -2.26 -13.65 -3.83
CA HIS A 36 -3.36 -13.42 -2.90
C HIS A 36 -3.25 -12.05 -2.23
N TRP A 37 -4.39 -11.37 -2.15
CA TRP A 37 -4.55 -10.10 -1.44
C TRP A 37 -4.64 -10.30 0.06
N GLN A 38 -4.03 -9.39 0.82
CA GLN A 38 -4.13 -9.30 2.27
C GLN A 38 -5.04 -8.13 2.61
N LYS A 39 -6.17 -8.39 3.27
CA LYS A 39 -7.08 -7.34 3.72
C LYS A 39 -6.61 -6.75 5.04
N LEU A 40 -6.54 -5.43 5.10
CA LEU A 40 -6.23 -4.65 6.30
C LEU A 40 -7.37 -3.65 6.52
N THR A 41 -7.76 -3.50 7.77
CA THR A 41 -8.80 -2.55 8.18
C THR A 41 -8.16 -1.57 9.15
N HIS A 42 -8.28 -0.27 8.85
CA HIS A 42 -7.92 0.79 9.75
C HIS A 42 -9.20 1.41 10.33
N ASN A 43 -9.37 1.23 11.64
CA ASN A 43 -10.46 1.84 12.40
C ASN A 43 -9.90 3.05 13.16
N GLY A 44 -9.72 4.15 12.43
CA GLY A 44 -9.19 5.39 12.96
C GLY A 44 -10.23 6.17 13.79
N PRO A 45 -9.77 7.19 14.54
CA PRO A 45 -10.65 8.07 15.32
C PRO A 45 -11.54 8.98 14.47
N VAL A 46 -11.11 9.36 13.26
CA VAL A 46 -11.84 10.28 12.37
C VAL A 46 -12.47 9.51 11.22
N ALA A 47 -11.74 8.58 10.60
CA ALA A 47 -12.23 7.78 9.49
C ALA A 47 -11.89 6.29 9.63
N GLN A 48 -12.76 5.46 9.07
CA GLN A 48 -12.54 4.02 8.95
C GLN A 48 -12.41 3.67 7.48
N PHE A 49 -11.37 2.91 7.14
CA PHE A 49 -11.18 2.46 5.77
C PHE A 49 -10.55 1.07 5.71
N GLU A 50 -10.94 0.33 4.68
CA GLU A 50 -10.42 -1.00 4.37
C GLU A 50 -9.59 -0.93 3.09
N TYR A 51 -8.45 -1.61 3.10
CA TYR A 51 -7.56 -1.67 1.95
C TYR A 51 -6.95 -3.07 1.83
N GLN A 52 -6.50 -3.39 0.61
CA GLN A 52 -5.85 -4.65 0.32
C GLN A 52 -4.47 -4.41 -0.25
N ILE A 53 -3.51 -5.23 0.17
CA ILE A 53 -2.14 -5.19 -0.32
C ILE A 53 -1.68 -6.56 -0.77
N ARG A 54 -0.81 -6.59 -1.78
CA ARG A 54 -0.04 -7.78 -2.16
C ARG A 54 1.31 -7.34 -2.70
N VAL A 55 2.28 -8.23 -2.64
CA VAL A 55 3.55 -8.12 -3.36
C VAL A 55 3.55 -9.19 -4.44
N SER A 56 3.85 -8.81 -5.68
CA SER A 56 4.00 -9.74 -6.81
C SER A 56 5.37 -9.59 -7.42
N CYS A 57 5.95 -10.69 -7.90
CA CYS A 57 7.16 -10.64 -8.68
C CYS A 57 6.84 -10.32 -10.14
N ASP A 58 7.77 -9.67 -10.83
CA ASP A 58 7.73 -9.52 -12.27
C ASP A 58 7.89 -10.89 -12.97
N GLU A 59 7.55 -10.93 -14.25
CA GLU A 59 7.70 -12.15 -15.05
C GLU A 59 9.14 -12.65 -15.01
N HIS A 60 9.34 -13.97 -14.88
CA HIS A 60 10.64 -14.62 -14.74
C HIS A 60 11.44 -14.26 -13.48
N TYR A 61 10.88 -13.52 -12.52
CA TYR A 61 11.48 -13.28 -11.20
C TYR A 61 10.80 -14.12 -10.11
N TYR A 62 11.61 -14.73 -9.25
CA TYR A 62 11.15 -15.70 -8.25
C TYR A 62 11.82 -15.50 -6.88
N GLY A 63 11.34 -16.25 -5.88
CA GLY A 63 11.84 -16.25 -4.50
C GLY A 63 11.20 -15.18 -3.62
N PHE A 64 11.49 -15.20 -2.31
CA PHE A 64 10.88 -14.28 -1.33
C PHE A 64 11.23 -12.81 -1.57
N GLY A 65 12.37 -12.53 -2.21
CA GLY A 65 12.79 -11.17 -2.57
C GLY A 65 12.49 -10.78 -4.02
N CYS A 66 11.79 -11.60 -4.80
CA CYS A 66 11.59 -11.40 -6.26
C CYS A 66 12.89 -11.06 -7.01
N ASN A 67 14.01 -11.67 -6.61
CA ASN A 67 15.35 -11.32 -7.11
C ASN A 67 16.06 -12.47 -7.81
N LYS A 68 15.43 -13.65 -7.92
CA LYS A 68 15.95 -14.78 -8.69
C LYS A 68 15.38 -14.76 -10.09
N PHE A 69 16.17 -14.32 -11.07
CA PHE A 69 15.78 -14.33 -12.48
C PHE A 69 15.95 -15.73 -13.11
N CYS A 70 14.93 -16.22 -13.81
CA CYS A 70 14.97 -17.46 -14.60
C CYS A 70 14.01 -17.38 -15.79
N ARG A 71 14.54 -17.26 -17.01
CA ARG A 71 13.76 -17.20 -18.24
C ARG A 71 14.04 -18.43 -19.12
N PRO A 72 13.01 -19.05 -19.73
CA PRO A 72 13.21 -20.11 -20.72
C PRO A 72 14.17 -19.66 -21.82
N ARG A 73 15.05 -20.58 -22.25
CA ARG A 73 15.98 -20.37 -23.37
C ARG A 73 15.54 -21.21 -24.56
#